data_AF-A0AAW2A6Q7-F1
#
_entry.id   AF-A0AAW2A6Q7-F1
#
_cell.length_a   1.000
_cell.length_b   1.000
_cell.length_c   1.000
_cell.angle_alpha   90.00
_cell.angle_beta   90.00
_cell.angle_gamma   90.00
#
_symmetry.space_group_name_H-M   'P 1'
#
loop_
_entity.id
_entity.type
_entity.pdbx_description
1 polymer ?
#
loop_
_entity_poly.entity_id
_entity_poly.type
_entity_poly.pdbx_seq_one_letter_code
_entity_poly.pdbx_strand_id
1 'polypeptide(L)'
;MQTSGMQYKVQLYDKPDFTGQAIESIEDCPSVMERFRLREVHSCKVLDGYWIFYEHPNYRGHQYFLEKGNYRKPVDWGAVCPTVQSFRRFTE
;
A
#
# COMPACT_ATOMS: atom_id res chain seq x y z
N MET A 1 3.01 23.91 -20.53
CA MET A 1 3.27 22.47 -20.63
C MET A 1 3.03 21.88 -19.26
N GLN A 2 1.86 21.29 -19.05
CA GLN A 2 1.52 20.66 -17.78
C GLN A 2 2.28 19.33 -17.79
N THR A 3 3.40 19.25 -17.07
CA THR A 3 3.93 17.94 -16.72
C THR A 3 2.84 17.28 -15.89
N SER A 4 2.11 16.34 -16.48
CA SER A 4 1.24 15.46 -15.70
C SER A 4 2.20 14.61 -14.86
N GLY A 5 2.67 15.15 -13.74
CA GLY A 5 3.44 14.40 -12.78
C GLY A 5 2.64 13.14 -12.44
N MET A 6 3.29 11.98 -12.45
CA MET A 6 2.68 10.73 -12.01
C MET A 6 1.92 11.00 -10.72
N GLN A 7 0.59 10.88 -10.77
CA GLN A 7 -0.19 10.96 -9.55
C GLN A 7 0.09 9.67 -8.78
N TYR A 8 0.25 9.78 -7.47
CA TYR A 8 0.42 8.62 -6.61
C TYR A 8 -0.85 8.44 -5.82
N LYS A 9 -1.46 7.26 -5.89
CA LYS A 9 -2.68 6.98 -5.17
C LYS A 9 -2.81 5.48 -4.87
N VAL A 10 -2.93 5.16 -3.59
CA VAL A 10 -3.16 3.79 -3.11
C VAL A 10 -4.35 3.75 -2.15
N GLN A 11 -5.13 2.69 -2.24
CA GLN A 11 -6.24 2.40 -1.33
C GLN A 11 -5.98 1.05 -0.65
N LEU A 12 -6.00 1.01 0.68
CA LEU A 12 -5.77 -0.20 1.49
C LEU A 12 -7.06 -0.61 2.18
N TYR A 13 -7.26 -1.92 2.35
CA TYR A 13 -8.45 -2.49 2.98
C TYR A 13 -8.06 -3.49 4.07
N ASP A 14 -8.85 -3.51 5.16
CA ASP A 14 -8.66 -4.44 6.28
C ASP A 14 -9.23 -5.84 6.02
N LYS A 15 -9.98 -6.03 4.91
CA LYS A 15 -10.50 -7.33 4.47
C LYS A 15 -10.13 -7.65 3.02
N PRO A 16 -10.21 -8.93 2.61
CA PRO A 16 -10.03 -9.33 1.22
C PRO A 16 -11.08 -8.71 0.28
N ASP A 17 -10.80 -8.78 -1.02
CA ASP A 17 -11.73 -8.40 -2.10
C ASP A 17 -12.28 -6.96 -2.00
N PHE A 18 -11.47 -6.04 -1.46
CA PHE A 18 -11.79 -4.60 -1.36
C PHE A 18 -12.98 -4.30 -0.46
N THR A 19 -13.17 -5.10 0.58
CA THR A 19 -14.26 -4.96 1.55
C THR A 19 -13.76 -4.42 2.89
N GLY A 20 -14.69 -4.10 3.80
CA GLY A 20 -14.36 -3.62 5.13
C GLY A 20 -13.95 -2.15 5.18
N GLN A 21 -13.10 -1.81 6.16
CA GLN A 21 -12.56 -0.47 6.30
C GLN A 21 -11.57 -0.19 5.17
N ALA A 22 -11.76 0.93 4.48
CA ALA A 22 -10.87 1.40 3.44
C ALA A 22 -10.15 2.67 3.88
N ILE A 23 -8.85 2.77 3.59
CA ILE A 23 -8.07 4.00 3.69
C ILE A 23 -7.49 4.34 2.33
N GLU A 24 -7.38 5.63 2.04
CA GLU A 24 -6.79 6.14 0.81
C GLU A 24 -5.59 7.03 1.17
N SER A 25 -4.51 6.92 0.41
CA SER A 25 -3.32 7.75 0.60
C SER A 25 -2.65 8.11 -0.72
N ILE A 26 -2.10 9.33 -0.74
CA ILE A 26 -1.25 9.88 -1.81
C ILE A 26 0.17 10.20 -1.32
N GLU A 27 0.45 9.89 -0.05
CA GLU A 27 1.69 10.22 0.64
C GLU A 27 2.37 8.95 1.16
N ASP A 28 3.65 9.08 1.51
CA ASP A 28 4.36 8.01 2.20
C ASP A 28 3.85 7.86 3.64
N CYS A 29 3.92 6.64 4.17
CA CYS A 29 3.42 6.30 5.49
C CYS A 29 4.47 5.46 6.24
N PRO A 30 5.23 6.05 7.18
CA PRO A 30 6.23 5.32 7.95
C PRO A 30 5.62 4.42 9.03
N SER A 31 4.35 4.61 9.41
CA SER A 31 3.65 3.76 10.38
C SER A 31 2.16 3.72 10.09
N VAL A 32 1.69 2.59 9.54
CA VAL A 32 0.28 2.35 9.22
C VAL A 32 -0.56 2.31 10.49
N MET A 33 -0.03 1.70 11.56
CA MET A 33 -0.73 1.60 12.85
C MET A 33 -0.89 2.98 13.53
N GLU A 34 0.11 3.85 13.48
CA GLU A 34 -0.01 5.19 14.08
C GLU A 34 -0.93 6.10 13.28
N ARG A 35 -0.79 6.11 11.94
CA ARG A 35 -1.54 7.02 11.07
C ARG A 35 -2.99 6.59 10.89
N PHE A 36 -3.25 5.30 10.76
CA PHE A 36 -4.56 4.79 10.34
C PHE A 36 -5.20 3.81 11.33
N ARG A 37 -4.50 3.43 12.41
CA ARG A 37 -4.94 2.39 13.36
C ARG A 37 -5.23 1.03 12.70
N LEU A 38 -4.64 0.80 11.52
CA LEU A 38 -4.78 -0.41 10.74
C LEU A 38 -3.59 -1.34 11.05
N ARG A 39 -3.87 -2.59 11.43
CA ARG A 39 -2.84 -3.58 11.79
C ARG A 39 -2.39 -4.45 10.62
N GLU A 40 -3.32 -4.72 9.71
CA GLU A 40 -3.15 -5.64 8.59
C GLU A 40 -3.83 -5.08 7.35
N VAL A 41 -3.25 -5.37 6.19
CA VAL A 41 -3.79 -5.02 4.88
C VAL A 41 -4.09 -6.32 4.16
N HIS A 42 -5.38 -6.59 3.94
CA HIS A 42 -5.85 -7.83 3.32
C HIS A 42 -6.18 -7.67 1.85
N SER A 43 -6.41 -6.45 1.36
CA SER A 43 -6.45 -6.15 -0.07
C SER A 43 -6.07 -4.70 -0.32
N CYS A 44 -5.65 -4.37 -1.55
CA CYS A 44 -5.33 -3.00 -1.92
C CYS A 44 -5.59 -2.71 -3.41
N LYS A 45 -5.75 -1.43 -3.73
CA LYS A 45 -5.78 -0.93 -5.09
C LYS A 45 -4.69 0.11 -5.24
N VAL A 46 -3.76 -0.12 -6.15
CA VAL A 46 -2.86 0.94 -6.62
C VAL A 46 -3.57 1.63 -7.76
N LEU A 47 -4.15 2.79 -7.48
CA LEU A 47 -4.91 3.57 -8.44
C LEU A 47 -3.98 4.36 -9.37
N ASP A 48 -2.84 4.80 -8.85
CA ASP A 48 -1.81 5.47 -9.64
C ASP A 48 -0.42 5.43 -8.98
N GLY A 49 0.62 5.53 -9.81
CA GLY A 49 2.02 5.45 -9.44
C GLY A 49 2.50 4.03 -9.08
N TYR A 50 3.73 3.95 -8.59
CA TYR A 50 4.34 2.73 -8.05
C TYR A 50 4.53 2.87 -6.54
N TRP A 51 4.36 1.77 -5.82
CA TRP A 51 4.44 1.76 -4.36
C TRP A 51 5.30 0.59 -3.87
N ILE A 52 5.90 0.78 -2.70
CA ILE A 52 6.55 -0.30 -1.96
C ILE A 52 5.84 -0.44 -0.62
N PHE A 53 5.36 -1.65 -0.32
CA PHE A 53 4.90 -2.04 1.02
C PHE A 53 6.05 -2.67 1.80
N TYR A 54 6.02 -2.46 3.12
CA TYR A 54 7.00 -2.94 4.06
C TYR A 54 6.33 -3.66 5.21
N GLU A 55 6.91 -4.80 5.60
CA GLU A 55 6.44 -5.61 6.73
C GLU A 55 6.56 -4.90 8.09
N HIS A 56 7.55 -4.01 8.24
CA HIS A 56 7.79 -3.27 9.47
C HIS A 56 7.60 -1.76 9.29
N PRO A 57 7.42 -1.00 10.40
CA PRO A 57 7.40 0.44 10.35
C PRO A 57 8.74 1.00 9.86
N ASN A 58 8.72 2.26 9.43
CA ASN A 58 9.88 3.04 8.99
C ASN A 58 10.64 2.40 7.81
N TYR A 59 9.90 1.79 6.89
CA TYR A 59 10.39 1.23 5.63
C TYR A 59 11.42 0.11 5.82
N ARG A 60 11.13 -0.82 6.74
CA ARG A 60 12.00 -1.96 7.11
C ARG A 60 11.32 -3.31 6.86
N GLY A 61 12.12 -4.37 6.93
CA GLY A 61 11.65 -5.75 6.74
C GLY A 61 11.51 -6.11 5.27
N HIS A 62 10.71 -7.14 4.97
CA HIS A 62 10.41 -7.54 3.61
C HIS A 62 9.71 -6.41 2.83
N GLN A 63 10.06 -6.31 1.55
CA GLN A 63 9.58 -5.28 0.64
C GLN A 63 8.76 -5.93 -0.46
N TYR A 64 7.62 -5.33 -0.78
CA TYR A 64 6.74 -5.76 -1.85
C TYR A 64 6.56 -4.60 -2.80
N PHE A 65 6.93 -4.79 -4.07
CA PHE A 65 6.73 -3.78 -5.12
C PHE A 65 5.33 -3.95 -5.72
N LEU A 66 4.61 -2.84 -5.84
CA LEU A 66 3.26 -2.81 -6.39
C LEU A 66 3.18 -1.82 -7.55
N GLU A 67 2.69 -2.32 -8.67
CA GLU A 67 2.32 -1.54 -9.84
C GLU A 67 0.84 -1.17 -9.77
N LYS A 68 0.41 -0.29 -10.68
CA LYS A 68 -1.00 0.05 -10.85
C LYS A 68 -1.84 -1.21 -11.08
N GLY A 69 -2.82 -1.46 -10.21
CA GLY A 69 -3.56 -2.71 -10.22
C GLY A 69 -4.46 -2.93 -9.01
N ASN A 70 -5.15 -4.07 -9.06
CA ASN A 70 -6.08 -4.52 -8.04
C ASN A 70 -5.54 -5.80 -7.40
N TYR A 71 -5.28 -5.77 -6.10
CA TYR A 71 -4.71 -6.88 -5.34
C TYR A 71 -5.72 -7.33 -4.27
N ARG A 72 -6.38 -8.47 -4.50
CA ARG A 72 -7.53 -8.94 -3.71
C ARG A 72 -7.13 -9.61 -2.40
N LYS A 73 -5.87 -10.06 -2.31
CA LYS A 73 -5.29 -10.77 -1.16
C LYS A 73 -3.76 -10.60 -1.13
N PRO A 74 -3.09 -10.84 0.02
CA PRO A 74 -1.65 -10.57 0.16
C PRO A 74 -0.73 -11.30 -0.80
N VAL A 75 -1.09 -12.54 -1.18
CA VAL A 75 -0.32 -13.31 -2.17
C VAL A 75 -0.29 -12.65 -3.54
N ASP A 76 -1.24 -11.78 -3.87
CA ASP A 76 -1.26 -11.06 -5.15
C ASP A 76 -0.11 -10.05 -5.26
N TRP A 77 0.40 -9.51 -4.13
CA TRP A 77 1.63 -8.70 -4.09
C TRP A 77 2.85 -9.49 -3.57
N GLY A 78 2.76 -10.81 -3.53
CA GLY A 78 3.87 -11.70 -3.16
C GLY A 78 4.12 -11.85 -1.66
N ALA A 79 3.21 -11.39 -0.78
CA ALA A 79 3.34 -11.58 0.66
C ALA A 79 2.72 -12.91 1.12
N VAL A 80 3.34 -13.53 2.13
CA VAL A 80 2.83 -14.76 2.78
C VAL A 80 1.84 -14.45 3.92
N CYS A 81 1.83 -13.21 4.42
CA CYS A 81 0.96 -12.73 5.49
C CYS A 81 0.43 -11.31 5.15
N PRO A 82 -0.66 -10.85 5.78
CA PRO A 82 -1.28 -9.54 5.50
C PRO A 82 -0.55 -8.37 6.19
N THR A 83 0.62 -8.60 6.79
CA THR A 83 1.32 -7.60 7.56
C THR A 83 1.96 -6.54 6.65
N VAL A 84 1.42 -5.33 6.70
CA VAL A 84 1.97 -4.13 6.06
C VAL A 84 1.97 -3.02 7.09
N GLN A 85 3.16 -2.58 7.52
CA GLN A 85 3.31 -1.61 8.60
C GLN A 85 3.91 -0.27 8.14
N SER A 86 4.46 -0.20 6.94
CA SER A 86 4.76 1.07 6.28
C SER A 86 4.67 0.92 4.76
N PHE A 87 4.50 2.04 4.06
CA PHE A 87 4.51 2.08 2.60
C PHE A 87 5.03 3.41 2.09
N ARG A 88 5.66 3.41 0.92
CA ARG A 88 6.11 4.64 0.26
C ARG A 88 5.95 4.55 -1.24
N ARG A 89 5.89 5.71 -1.87
CA ARG A 89 5.96 5.86 -3.32
C ARG A 89 7.35 5.44 -3.78
N PHE A 90 7.39 4.74 -4.91
CA PHE A 90 8.62 4.48 -5.62
C PHE A 90 8.81 5.57 -6.67
N THR A 91 9.77 6.46 -6.41
CA THR A 91 10.21 7.52 -7.32
C THR A 91 11.62 7.21 -7.77
N GLU A 92 11.90 7.25 -9.07
CA GLU A 92 13.28 7.26 -9.59
C GLU A 92 14.05 8.52 -9.14
#